data_AF-A0A8B6C3F1-F1
#
_entry.id   AF-A0A8B6C3F1-F1
#
_cell.length_a   1.000
_cell.length_b   1.000
_cell.length_c   1.000
_cell.angle_alpha   90.00
_cell.angle_beta   90.00
_cell.angle_gamma   90.00
#
_symmetry.space_group_name_H-M   'P 1'
#
loop_
_entity.id
_entity.type
_entity.pdbx_description
1 polymer ?
#
loop_
_entity_poly.entity_id
_entity_poly.type
_entity_poly.pdbx_seq_one_letter_code
_entity_poly.pdbx_strand_id
1 'polypeptide(L)'
;MTRPIVCRFKNFKDRELVRSFARNLKDTKFGVNEQFPKEVNDRRKLLWPYYKEAKKQGQKTHFKRDKLFINGKEIGPPTDRHMETDNRQQQETEGARQKEPPRRGPQQNNDRPRGAPRRDAENIARVDRILFRTEDDIIMGIVYIPPENTRYTSENAMSEIEIEFLELQKNSNCIFLLGDFNSRTANEQDFFNISDFEEHLTEFIDVNEFNDIHVLDDLKIPRIRNSSDTVVNTYGRKLIQFCKNNNMYILNGRVGKDRVLGKPTSRSISVVDYILCTANILCKVDDFEVSDFCNLFSDIHSPLCLSLTVNGCNATQGESEVINDKNVHIGKWKHEKTIEYKKQH
;
A
#
# COMPACT_ATOMS: atom_id res chain seq x y z
N MET A 1 -16.57 -0.68 9.42
CA MET A 1 -16.09 -1.85 10.20
C MET A 1 -14.57 -1.85 10.16
N THR A 2 -13.92 -1.84 11.32
CA THR A 2 -12.44 -1.90 11.43
C THR A 2 -11.95 -3.27 10.98
N ARG A 3 -11.07 -3.32 9.97
CA ARG A 3 -10.42 -4.57 9.56
C ARG A 3 -9.39 -4.98 10.61
N PRO A 4 -9.41 -6.24 11.09
CA PRO A 4 -8.41 -6.71 12.04
C PRO A 4 -7.05 -6.79 11.36
N ILE A 5 -6.01 -6.35 12.08
CA ILE A 5 -4.61 -6.49 11.65
C ILE A 5 -4.23 -7.98 11.81
N VAL A 6 -3.69 -8.57 10.75
CA VAL A 6 -3.30 -9.98 10.69
C VAL A 6 -1.79 -10.09 10.69
N CYS A 7 -1.22 -10.63 11.77
CA CYS A 7 0.22 -10.88 11.87
C CYS A 7 0.50 -12.39 11.69
N ARG A 8 1.27 -12.74 10.65
CA ARG A 8 1.72 -14.12 10.41
C ARG A 8 3.10 -14.35 11.04
N PHE A 9 3.19 -15.33 11.93
CA PHE A 9 4.44 -15.72 12.57
C PHE A 9 5.04 -16.93 11.87
N LYS A 10 6.36 -16.93 11.65
CA LYS A 10 7.09 -18.07 11.08
C LYS A 10 7.15 -19.26 12.05
N ASN A 11 7.27 -18.99 13.35
CA ASN A 11 7.39 -20.03 14.38
C ASN A 11 6.22 -19.99 15.37
N PHE A 12 5.76 -21.16 15.81
CA PHE A 12 4.69 -21.29 16.80
C PHE A 12 5.05 -20.62 18.15
N LYS A 13 6.31 -20.72 18.59
CA LYS A 13 6.77 -20.15 19.87
C LYS A 13 6.65 -18.63 19.91
N ASP A 14 7.03 -17.93 18.84
CA ASP A 14 6.97 -16.47 18.75
C ASP A 14 5.52 -15.97 18.74
N ARG A 15 4.63 -16.71 18.06
CA ARG A 15 3.19 -16.47 18.07
C ARG A 15 2.59 -16.60 19.47
N GLU A 16 2.93 -17.65 20.20
CA GLU A 16 2.43 -17.89 21.56
C GLU A 16 2.99 -16.88 22.55
N LEU A 17 4.24 -16.43 22.37
CA LEU A 17 4.85 -15.37 23.17
C LEU A 17 4.03 -14.07 23.04
N VAL A 18 3.75 -13.61 21.81
CA VAL A 18 2.90 -12.42 21.57
C VAL A 18 1.50 -12.61 22.14
N ARG A 19 0.92 -13.80 21.99
CA ARG A 19 -0.41 -14.12 22.56
C ARG A 19 -0.43 -14.06 24.08
N SER A 20 0.65 -14.45 24.76
CA SER A 20 0.74 -14.39 26.22
C SER A 20 0.71 -12.96 26.79
N PHE A 21 1.09 -11.97 25.98
CA PHE A 21 1.01 -10.55 26.32
C PHE A 21 -0.36 -9.91 26.02
N ALA A 22 -1.29 -10.63 25.37
CA ALA A 22 -2.62 -10.12 25.05
C ALA A 22 -3.42 -9.67 26.29
N ARG A 23 -3.16 -10.30 27.44
CA ARG A 23 -3.76 -9.92 28.74
C ARG A 23 -3.42 -8.48 29.17
N ASN A 24 -2.32 -7.92 28.67
CA ASN A 24 -1.90 -6.55 28.98
C ASN A 24 -2.73 -5.51 28.21
N LEU A 25 -3.55 -5.93 27.24
CA LEU A 25 -4.45 -5.06 26.48
C LEU A 25 -5.84 -4.94 27.14
N LYS A 26 -6.01 -5.48 28.35
CA LYS A 26 -7.23 -5.34 29.13
C LYS A 26 -7.55 -3.85 29.33
N ASP A 27 -8.82 -3.49 29.19
CA ASP A 27 -9.34 -2.11 29.27
C ASP A 27 -8.91 -1.18 28.12
N THR A 28 -8.22 -1.71 27.11
CA THR A 28 -7.99 -1.00 25.84
C THR A 28 -9.05 -1.36 24.80
N LYS A 29 -9.13 -0.58 23.72
CA LYS A 29 -9.98 -0.89 22.56
C LYS A 29 -9.42 -2.02 21.68
N PHE A 30 -8.28 -2.60 22.04
CA PHE A 30 -7.56 -3.58 21.24
C PHE A 30 -7.60 -4.97 21.89
N GLY A 31 -7.63 -6.00 21.06
CA GLY A 31 -7.57 -7.39 21.50
C GLY A 31 -6.81 -8.23 20.48
N VAL A 32 -6.10 -9.25 20.97
CA VAL A 32 -5.37 -10.20 20.13
C VAL A 32 -6.13 -11.52 20.14
N ASN A 33 -6.55 -11.97 18.96
CA ASN A 33 -7.23 -13.24 18.76
C ASN A 33 -6.51 -14.05 17.68
N GLU A 34 -6.50 -15.37 17.84
CA GLU A 34 -5.98 -16.27 16.81
C GLU A 34 -6.91 -16.23 15.59
N GLN A 35 -6.33 -16.03 14.40
CA GLN A 35 -7.09 -16.03 13.16
C GLN A 35 -7.32 -17.47 12.71
N PHE A 36 -8.58 -17.88 12.69
CA PHE A 36 -8.99 -19.18 12.16
C PHE A 36 -9.47 -19.04 10.71
N PRO A 37 -9.49 -20.14 9.93
CA PRO A 37 -10.13 -20.18 8.61
C PRO A 37 -11.57 -19.65 8.67
N LYS A 38 -12.06 -19.13 7.54
CA LYS A 38 -13.35 -18.47 7.45
C LYS A 38 -14.49 -19.36 7.98
N GLU A 39 -14.45 -20.65 7.67
CA GLU A 39 -15.42 -21.67 8.06
C GLU A 39 -15.51 -21.83 9.59
N VAL A 40 -14.37 -21.70 10.28
CA VAL A 40 -14.29 -21.78 11.75
C VAL A 40 -14.84 -20.51 12.39
N ASN A 41 -14.54 -19.34 11.83
CA ASN A 41 -15.08 -18.06 12.32
C ASN A 41 -16.59 -17.97 12.11
N ASP A 42 -17.10 -18.44 10.96
CA ASP A 42 -18.52 -18.45 10.66
C ASP A 42 -19.28 -19.36 11.63
N ARG A 43 -18.74 -20.56 11.95
CA ARG A 43 -19.31 -21.44 12.98
C ARG A 43 -19.28 -20.83 14.39
N ARG A 44 -18.18 -20.17 14.78
CA ARG A 44 -18.10 -19.46 16.06
C ARG A 44 -19.08 -18.30 16.16
N LYS A 45 -19.35 -17.62 15.06
CA LYS A 45 -20.31 -16.52 15.00
C LYS A 45 -21.73 -17.00 15.31
N LEU A 46 -22.11 -18.19 14.85
CA LEU A 46 -23.38 -18.84 15.21
C LEU A 46 -23.48 -19.18 16.70
N LEU A 47 -22.34 -19.46 17.35
CA LEU A 47 -22.27 -19.80 18.78
C LEU A 47 -22.15 -18.57 19.70
N TRP A 48 -21.98 -17.37 19.14
CA TRP A 48 -21.77 -16.13 19.89
C TRP A 48 -22.94 -15.73 20.80
N PRO A 49 -24.22 -15.91 20.40
CA PRO A 49 -25.36 -15.65 21.28
C PRO A 49 -25.33 -16.51 22.55
N TYR A 50 -25.10 -17.82 22.42
CA TYR A 50 -25.01 -18.76 23.54
C TYR A 50 -23.83 -18.44 24.47
N TYR A 51 -22.69 -18.03 23.92
CA TYR A 51 -21.53 -17.58 24.72
C TYR A 51 -21.86 -16.35 25.57
N LYS A 52 -22.54 -15.36 25.00
CA LYS A 52 -22.93 -14.13 25.71
C LYS A 52 -23.91 -14.41 26.84
N GLU A 53 -24.92 -15.24 26.59
CA GLU A 53 -25.92 -15.60 27.59
C GLU A 53 -25.30 -16.36 28.76
N ALA A 54 -24.48 -17.37 28.48
CA ALA A 54 -23.76 -18.12 29.52
C ALA A 54 -22.78 -17.25 30.32
N LYS A 55 -22.11 -16.26 29.69
CA LYS A 55 -21.28 -15.28 30.40
C LYS A 55 -22.10 -14.36 31.31
N LYS A 56 -23.29 -13.93 30.87
CA LYS A 56 -24.21 -13.13 31.68
C LYS A 56 -24.70 -13.90 32.91
N GLN A 57 -24.88 -15.21 32.77
CA GLN A 57 -25.24 -16.14 33.85
C GLN A 57 -24.03 -16.60 34.70
N GLY A 58 -22.83 -16.04 34.49
CA GLY A 58 -21.64 -16.36 35.28
C GLY A 58 -21.04 -17.75 35.04
N GLN A 59 -21.45 -18.45 33.97
CA GLN A 59 -21.00 -19.80 33.67
C GLN A 59 -19.58 -19.82 33.09
N LYS A 60 -18.83 -20.91 33.33
CA LYS A 60 -17.47 -21.07 32.79
C LYS A 60 -17.54 -21.44 31.32
N THR A 61 -17.12 -20.51 30.45
CA THR A 61 -17.15 -20.70 29.00
C THR A 61 -15.77 -20.59 28.36
N HIS A 62 -15.48 -21.44 27.38
CA HIS A 62 -14.30 -21.31 26.53
C HIS A 62 -14.52 -21.90 25.13
N PHE A 63 -13.83 -21.34 24.13
CA PHE A 63 -13.84 -21.84 22.76
C PHE A 63 -12.60 -22.68 22.47
N LYS A 64 -12.79 -23.86 21.87
CA LYS A 64 -11.71 -24.71 21.37
C LYS A 64 -11.97 -24.99 19.89
N ARG A 65 -11.13 -24.43 19.01
CA ARG A 65 -11.40 -24.37 17.55
C ARG A 65 -12.83 -23.88 17.30
N ASP A 66 -13.64 -24.54 16.48
CA ASP A 66 -15.01 -24.14 16.13
C ASP A 66 -16.08 -24.47 17.18
N LYS A 67 -15.71 -25.03 18.34
CA LYS A 67 -16.65 -25.53 19.36
C LYS A 67 -16.67 -24.66 20.62
N LEU A 68 -17.86 -24.45 21.18
CA LEU A 68 -18.07 -23.75 22.46
C LEU A 68 -18.28 -24.77 23.57
N PHE A 69 -17.61 -24.59 24.71
CA PHE A 69 -17.82 -25.38 25.91
C PHE A 69 -18.38 -24.50 27.02
N ILE A 70 -19.49 -24.92 27.62
CA ILE A 70 -20.16 -24.23 28.74
C ILE A 70 -20.20 -25.20 29.92
N ASN A 71 -19.53 -24.85 31.02
CA ASN A 71 -19.34 -25.71 32.20
C ASN A 71 -18.81 -27.12 31.85
N GLY A 72 -17.99 -27.22 30.79
CA GLY A 72 -17.40 -28.48 30.32
C GLY A 72 -18.23 -29.26 29.31
N LYS A 73 -19.48 -28.87 29.03
CA LYS A 73 -20.33 -29.50 28.01
C LYS A 73 -20.17 -28.81 26.66
N GLU A 74 -19.98 -29.59 25.60
CA GLU A 74 -19.86 -29.09 24.22
C GLU A 74 -21.22 -28.61 23.68
N ILE A 75 -21.22 -27.44 23.06
CA ILE A 75 -22.35 -26.88 22.31
C ILE A 75 -21.89 -26.66 20.86
N GLY A 76 -22.50 -27.39 19.93
CA GLY A 76 -22.28 -27.29 18.49
C GLY A 76 -23.23 -26.29 17.81
N PRO A 77 -22.94 -25.83 16.59
CA PRO A 77 -23.86 -24.99 15.83
C PRO A 77 -25.17 -25.75 15.59
N PRO A 78 -26.33 -25.06 15.53
CA PRO A 78 -27.62 -25.72 15.40
C PRO A 78 -27.68 -26.49 14.07
N THR A 79 -27.60 -27.82 14.14
CA THR A 79 -28.22 -28.68 13.13
C THR A 79 -29.74 -28.52 13.24
N ASP A 80 -30.47 -28.68 12.12
CA ASP A 80 -31.94 -28.61 11.96
C ASP A 80 -32.76 -29.59 12.84
N ARG A 81 -32.32 -29.90 14.05
CA ARG A 81 -32.99 -30.78 15.01
C ARG A 81 -33.19 -30.20 16.39
N HIS A 82 -32.83 -28.94 16.66
CA HIS A 82 -33.13 -28.30 17.96
C HIS A 82 -33.66 -26.86 17.82
N MET A 83 -34.59 -26.65 16.89
CA MET A 83 -35.55 -25.52 16.92
C MET A 83 -36.89 -25.93 17.55
N GLU A 84 -36.88 -26.89 18.46
CA GLU A 84 -38.04 -27.22 19.30
C GLU A 84 -37.60 -27.20 20.76
N THR A 85 -37.47 -26.01 21.32
CA THR A 85 -37.78 -25.65 22.72
C THR A 85 -37.27 -24.22 22.93
N ASP A 86 -38.13 -23.25 22.70
CA ASP A 86 -38.15 -21.95 23.41
C ASP A 86 -39.15 -20.94 22.80
N ASN A 87 -39.97 -21.36 21.84
CA ASN A 87 -41.15 -20.61 21.38
C ASN A 87 -42.35 -20.70 22.34
N ARG A 88 -42.13 -20.75 23.65
CA ARG A 88 -43.18 -20.62 24.67
C ARG A 88 -42.73 -19.66 25.77
N GLN A 89 -42.67 -18.35 25.48
CA GLN A 89 -42.88 -17.33 26.51
C GLN A 89 -42.94 -15.87 26.05
N GLN A 90 -43.08 -15.55 24.76
CA GLN A 90 -43.26 -14.16 24.31
C GLN A 90 -44.42 -14.00 23.34
N GLN A 91 -45.61 -14.39 23.80
CA GLN A 91 -46.87 -13.80 23.37
C GLN A 91 -47.72 -13.62 24.62
N GLU A 92 -47.63 -12.44 25.23
CA GLU A 92 -48.76 -11.79 25.88
C GLU A 92 -48.36 -10.36 26.22
N THR A 93 -49.28 -9.42 25.96
CA THR A 93 -49.25 -7.98 26.26
C THR A 93 -48.68 -7.02 25.20
N GLU A 94 -49.34 -6.96 24.04
CA GLU A 94 -49.71 -5.64 23.49
C GLU A 94 -51.04 -5.20 24.10
N GLY A 95 -51.07 -3.98 24.66
CA GLY A 95 -52.29 -3.43 25.27
C GLY A 95 -52.17 -1.94 25.63
N ALA A 96 -52.43 -1.09 24.64
CA ALA A 96 -53.02 0.26 24.76
C ALA A 96 -52.20 1.40 25.42
N ARG A 97 -51.87 2.43 24.62
CA ARG A 97 -52.51 3.78 24.64
C ARG A 97 -51.67 4.83 23.90
N GLN A 98 -52.36 5.59 23.04
CA GLN A 98 -51.90 6.87 22.50
C GLN A 98 -51.94 7.99 23.57
N LYS A 99 -51.00 8.95 23.54
CA LYS A 99 -51.24 10.42 23.47
C LYS A 99 -49.99 11.29 23.72
N GLU A 100 -49.88 12.32 22.87
CA GLU A 100 -49.31 13.68 23.03
C GLU A 100 -47.78 13.97 22.96
N PRO A 101 -47.35 15.01 22.19
CA PRO A 101 -46.02 15.67 22.28
C PRO A 101 -46.06 16.80 23.34
N PRO A 102 -45.03 17.61 23.68
CA PRO A 102 -43.79 17.96 22.97
C PRO A 102 -42.54 18.15 23.89
N ARG A 103 -41.39 18.58 23.33
CA ARG A 103 -40.66 19.83 23.68
C ARG A 103 -39.20 19.82 23.20
N ARG A 104 -38.86 20.84 22.41
CA ARG A 104 -37.49 21.22 22.05
C ARG A 104 -36.77 21.77 23.29
N GLY A 105 -35.55 21.30 23.52
CA GLY A 105 -34.54 21.93 24.38
C GLY A 105 -33.30 22.29 23.53
N PRO A 106 -32.53 23.33 23.89
CA PRO A 106 -31.65 24.04 22.98
C PRO A 106 -30.33 23.30 22.71
N GLN A 107 -29.92 23.22 21.44
CA GLN A 107 -28.56 22.87 21.03
C GLN A 107 -27.61 24.01 21.39
N GLN A 108 -26.71 23.78 22.34
CA GLN A 108 -25.51 24.59 22.50
C GLN A 108 -24.42 24.06 21.55
N ASN A 109 -24.00 24.94 20.65
CA ASN A 109 -22.78 24.83 19.86
C ASN A 109 -21.57 24.61 20.77
N ASN A 110 -20.67 23.69 20.38
CA ASN A 110 -19.22 23.81 20.59
C ASN A 110 -18.48 22.75 19.76
N ASP A 111 -18.50 22.89 18.44
CA ASP A 111 -17.52 22.22 17.57
C ASP A 111 -16.39 23.22 17.25
N ARG A 112 -15.25 23.04 17.94
CA ARG A 112 -13.92 23.37 17.40
C ARG A 112 -13.26 22.07 16.95
N PRO A 113 -12.52 22.06 15.84
CA PRO A 113 -11.97 20.84 15.27
C PRO A 113 -10.76 20.37 16.09
N ARG A 114 -10.74 19.09 16.46
CA ARG A 114 -9.52 18.40 16.91
C ARG A 114 -9.19 17.32 15.89
N GLY A 115 -8.25 17.66 15.00
CA GLY A 115 -7.69 16.73 14.03
C GLY A 115 -7.09 15.51 14.73
N ALA A 116 -7.51 14.33 14.29
CA ALA A 116 -6.86 13.09 14.63
C ALA A 116 -5.55 12.95 13.82
N PRO A 117 -4.48 12.34 14.35
CA PRO A 117 -3.25 12.11 13.60
C PRO A 117 -3.51 11.10 12.46
N ARG A 118 -2.97 11.39 11.28
CA ARG A 118 -3.07 10.56 10.07
C ARG A 118 -2.25 9.26 10.21
N ARG A 119 -2.67 8.23 9.46
CA ARG A 119 -2.23 6.82 9.54
C ARG A 119 -1.34 6.49 8.33
N ASP A 120 -0.09 6.96 8.32
CA ASP A 120 0.67 7.08 7.07
C ASP A 120 1.67 5.92 6.79
N ALA A 121 1.56 4.73 7.41
CA ALA A 121 2.71 3.80 7.52
C ALA A 121 2.62 2.42 6.83
N GLU A 122 1.58 2.07 6.06
CA GLU A 122 1.50 0.72 5.45
C GLU A 122 1.97 0.62 3.98
N ASN A 123 1.92 1.71 3.20
CA ASN A 123 2.27 1.70 1.78
C ASN A 123 3.55 2.49 1.43
N ILE A 124 4.27 2.97 2.44
CA ILE A 124 5.45 3.82 2.27
C ILE A 124 6.63 3.14 2.95
N ALA A 125 7.70 2.89 2.20
CA ALA A 125 8.99 2.52 2.74
C ALA A 125 9.92 3.74 2.73
N ARG A 126 10.69 3.90 3.80
CA ARG A 126 11.69 4.97 3.93
C ARG A 126 13.06 4.34 4.09
N VAL A 127 14.02 4.85 3.33
CA VAL A 127 15.42 4.43 3.39
C VAL A 127 16.27 5.64 3.75
N ASP A 128 17.11 5.49 4.76
CA ASP A 128 17.94 6.57 5.29
C ASP A 128 18.90 7.11 4.21
N ARG A 129 18.97 8.44 4.11
CA ARG A 129 19.83 9.14 3.14
C ARG A 129 21.29 8.76 3.23
N ILE A 130 21.77 8.37 4.41
CA ILE A 130 23.16 7.98 4.64
C ILE A 130 23.51 6.77 3.78
N LEU A 131 22.57 5.83 3.57
CA LEU A 131 22.82 4.62 2.80
C LEU A 131 23.13 4.94 1.34
N PHE A 132 22.43 5.90 0.74
CA PHE A 132 22.57 6.23 -0.69
C PHE A 132 23.36 7.51 -0.95
N ARG A 133 23.81 8.20 0.10
CA ARG A 133 24.47 9.51 0.01
C ARG A 133 23.62 10.48 -0.81
N THR A 134 22.37 10.62 -0.42
CA THR A 134 21.40 11.56 -0.97
C THR A 134 21.22 12.73 0.01
N GLU A 135 20.66 13.84 -0.48
CA GLU A 135 20.36 15.00 0.37
C GLU A 135 19.23 14.68 1.36
N ASP A 136 18.20 13.99 0.87
CA ASP A 136 17.04 13.56 1.64
C ASP A 136 16.94 12.04 1.72
N ASP A 137 16.15 11.55 2.69
CA ASP A 137 15.86 10.13 2.81
C ASP A 137 15.04 9.65 1.61
N ILE A 138 15.31 8.46 1.10
CA ILE A 138 14.55 7.94 -0.03
C ILE A 138 13.19 7.44 0.45
N ILE A 139 12.12 7.93 -0.17
CA ILE A 139 10.75 7.48 0.09
C ILE A 139 10.28 6.64 -1.10
N MET A 140 9.71 5.47 -0.82
CA MET A 140 9.14 4.58 -1.82
C MET A 140 7.66 4.35 -1.49
N GLY A 141 6.76 4.91 -2.28
CA GLY A 141 5.31 4.70 -2.18
C GLY A 141 4.84 3.57 -3.09
N ILE A 142 4.03 2.65 -2.56
CA ILE A 142 3.37 1.62 -3.35
C ILE A 142 1.98 2.09 -3.77
N VAL A 143 1.71 2.07 -5.07
CA VAL A 143 0.45 2.52 -5.66
C VAL A 143 -0.31 1.33 -6.25
N TYR A 144 -1.62 1.32 -6.01
CA TYR A 144 -2.56 0.45 -6.72
C TYR A 144 -3.82 1.24 -7.04
N ILE A 145 -4.09 1.42 -8.33
CA ILE A 145 -5.33 2.04 -8.83
C ILE A 145 -6.16 0.93 -9.47
N PRO A 146 -7.41 0.70 -9.03
CA PRO A 146 -8.28 -0.27 -9.67
C PRO A 146 -8.50 0.02 -11.16
N PRO A 147 -8.65 -0.99 -12.03
CA PRO A 147 -8.88 -0.77 -13.45
C PRO A 147 -10.13 0.08 -13.72
N GLU A 148 -10.12 0.80 -14.84
CA GLU A 148 -11.29 1.52 -15.35
C GLU A 148 -12.49 0.57 -15.51
N ASN A 149 -13.71 1.08 -15.28
CA ASN A 149 -14.97 0.34 -15.44
C ASN A 149 -15.15 -0.86 -14.48
N THR A 150 -14.40 -0.90 -13.38
CA THR A 150 -14.64 -1.86 -12.30
C THR A 150 -15.52 -1.23 -11.23
N ARG A 151 -16.17 -2.04 -10.39
CA ARG A 151 -16.94 -1.54 -9.23
C ARG A 151 -16.10 -0.79 -8.19
N TYR A 152 -14.78 -0.82 -8.34
CA TYR A 152 -13.80 -0.20 -7.45
C TYR A 152 -13.17 1.06 -8.06
N THR A 153 -13.52 1.39 -9.31
CA THR A 153 -13.05 2.60 -9.99
C THR A 153 -13.42 3.83 -9.17
N SER A 154 -12.42 4.66 -8.86
CA SER A 154 -12.62 6.00 -8.34
C SER A 154 -12.21 7.00 -9.41
N GLU A 155 -13.06 7.97 -9.71
CA GLU A 155 -12.73 9.07 -10.63
C GLU A 155 -11.64 9.98 -10.05
N ASN A 156 -11.52 9.99 -8.71
CA ASN A 156 -10.63 10.84 -7.93
C ASN A 156 -9.31 10.16 -7.55
N ALA A 157 -9.08 8.91 -7.97
CA ALA A 157 -7.90 8.13 -7.57
C ALA A 157 -6.58 8.88 -7.77
N MET A 158 -6.44 9.61 -8.89
CA MET A 158 -5.23 10.39 -9.18
C MET A 158 -5.09 11.63 -8.31
N SER A 159 -6.19 12.31 -8.00
CA SER A 159 -6.17 13.46 -7.09
C SER A 159 -5.85 13.04 -5.65
N GLU A 160 -6.29 11.85 -5.23
CA GLU A 160 -5.93 11.27 -3.93
C GLU A 160 -4.43 10.98 -3.87
N ILE A 161 -3.85 10.37 -4.91
CA ILE A 161 -2.41 10.14 -5.03
C ILE A 161 -1.63 11.46 -5.04
N GLU A 162 -2.14 12.49 -5.72
CA GLU A 162 -1.49 13.80 -5.77
C GLU A 162 -1.45 14.47 -4.40
N ILE A 163 -2.54 14.40 -3.62
CA ILE A 163 -2.56 14.90 -2.24
C ILE A 163 -1.56 14.14 -1.37
N GLU A 164 -1.49 12.80 -1.48
CA GLU A 164 -0.52 12.01 -0.73
C GLU A 164 0.93 12.32 -1.14
N PHE A 165 1.18 12.48 -2.44
CA PHE A 165 2.49 12.85 -2.97
C PHE A 165 2.97 14.20 -2.44
N LEU A 166 2.09 15.22 -2.38
CA LEU A 166 2.41 16.51 -1.77
C LEU A 166 2.78 16.39 -0.28
N GLU A 167 2.18 15.46 0.46
CA GLU A 167 2.59 15.18 1.84
C GLU A 167 3.96 14.47 1.90
N LEU A 168 4.27 13.58 0.96
CA LEU A 168 5.58 12.94 0.86
C LEU A 168 6.69 13.96 0.55
N GLN A 169 6.43 14.89 -0.37
CA GLN A 169 7.40 15.93 -0.76
C GLN A 169 7.83 16.84 0.41
N LYS A 170 6.96 17.03 1.42
CA LYS A 170 7.34 17.76 2.64
C LYS A 170 8.45 17.08 3.43
N ASN A 171 8.63 15.78 3.24
CA ASN A 171 9.59 14.95 3.99
C ASN A 171 10.84 14.61 3.20
N SER A 172 10.79 14.63 1.86
CA SER A 172 11.91 14.28 0.99
C SER A 172 11.66 14.70 -0.45
N ASN A 173 12.71 15.14 -1.14
CA ASN A 173 12.73 15.32 -2.59
C ASN A 173 13.15 14.05 -3.35
N CYS A 174 13.56 12.98 -2.66
CA CYS A 174 13.98 11.70 -3.24
C CYS A 174 12.83 10.68 -3.14
N ILE A 175 11.89 10.70 -4.09
CA ILE A 175 10.67 9.88 -4.02
C ILE A 175 10.59 8.93 -5.22
N PHE A 176 10.25 7.67 -4.95
CA PHE A 176 9.74 6.71 -5.92
C PHE A 176 8.27 6.43 -5.67
N LEU A 177 7.48 6.32 -6.74
CA LEU A 177 6.14 5.71 -6.71
C LEU A 177 6.16 4.47 -7.61
N LEU A 178 5.73 3.33 -7.09
CA LEU A 178 5.76 2.07 -7.81
C LEU A 178 4.49 1.25 -7.65
N GLY A 179 4.08 0.56 -8.70
CA GLY A 179 2.97 -0.40 -8.65
C GLY A 179 2.05 -0.31 -9.85
N ASP A 180 0.84 -0.87 -9.70
CA ASP A 180 -0.15 -0.99 -10.77
C ASP A 180 -1.05 0.26 -10.78
N PHE A 181 -0.79 1.16 -11.73
CA PHE A 181 -1.57 2.37 -11.92
C PHE A 181 -2.80 2.13 -12.80
N ASN A 182 -2.95 0.94 -13.40
CA ASN A 182 -3.93 0.65 -14.44
C ASN A 182 -4.01 1.74 -15.53
N SER A 183 -2.88 2.40 -15.75
CA SER A 183 -2.74 3.59 -16.59
C SER A 183 -1.97 3.19 -17.83
N ARG A 184 -2.52 3.40 -19.02
CA ARG A 184 -1.83 3.11 -20.28
C ARG A 184 -1.43 4.45 -20.89
N THR A 185 -0.14 4.68 -21.03
CA THR A 185 0.41 6.01 -21.37
C THR A 185 1.04 6.09 -22.76
N ALA A 186 1.04 4.99 -23.52
CA ALA A 186 1.78 4.86 -24.77
C ALA A 186 3.20 5.46 -24.67
N ASN A 187 3.60 6.30 -25.63
CA ASN A 187 4.85 7.04 -25.65
C ASN A 187 4.68 8.53 -25.24
N GLU A 188 3.59 8.87 -24.55
CA GLU A 188 3.35 10.24 -24.10
C GLU A 188 4.50 10.75 -23.21
N GLN A 189 4.91 11.99 -23.44
CA GLN A 189 5.97 12.65 -22.69
C GLN A 189 5.47 13.04 -21.31
N ASP A 190 6.26 12.74 -20.28
CA ASP A 190 6.00 12.99 -18.86
C ASP A 190 6.63 14.28 -18.33
N PHE A 191 7.22 15.07 -19.23
CA PHE A 191 7.78 16.39 -18.96
C PHE A 191 7.17 17.43 -19.91
N PHE A 192 7.40 18.71 -19.59
CA PHE A 192 7.05 19.83 -20.44
C PHE A 192 8.15 20.09 -21.47
N ASN A 193 7.81 20.17 -22.76
CA ASN A 193 8.79 20.52 -23.78
C ASN A 193 8.88 22.05 -23.86
N ILE A 194 10.09 22.60 -23.84
CA ILE A 194 10.36 24.04 -23.93
C ILE A 194 9.71 24.64 -25.18
N SER A 195 9.72 23.89 -26.30
CA SER A 195 9.08 24.33 -27.54
C SER A 195 7.58 24.58 -27.40
N ASP A 196 6.91 23.95 -26.43
CA ASP A 196 5.48 24.15 -26.17
C ASP A 196 5.20 25.53 -25.52
N PHE A 197 6.24 26.21 -25.04
CA PHE A 197 6.17 27.49 -24.32
C PHE A 197 6.79 28.68 -25.08
N GLU A 198 7.48 28.42 -26.20
CA GLU A 198 8.20 29.43 -27.00
C GLU A 198 7.29 30.54 -27.55
N GLU A 199 5.96 30.33 -27.63
CA GLU A 199 5.05 31.35 -28.17
C GLU A 199 4.78 32.53 -27.20
N HIS A 200 5.09 32.42 -25.89
CA HIS A 200 4.63 33.40 -24.88
C HIS A 200 5.65 33.87 -23.81
N LEU A 201 6.88 33.35 -23.74
CA LEU A 201 7.71 33.53 -22.53
C LEU A 201 9.11 34.14 -22.71
N THR A 202 9.51 34.57 -23.91
CA THR A 202 10.90 34.98 -24.19
C THR A 202 11.40 36.23 -23.47
N GLU A 203 10.59 36.97 -22.70
CA GLU A 203 11.02 38.24 -22.08
C GLU A 203 11.04 38.29 -20.54
N PHE A 204 10.48 37.32 -19.80
CA PHE A 204 10.24 37.51 -18.36
C PHE A 204 10.57 36.35 -17.40
N ILE A 205 11.04 35.20 -17.87
CA ILE A 205 11.30 34.04 -16.99
C ILE A 205 12.74 33.56 -17.13
N ASP A 206 13.43 33.41 -16.00
CA ASP A 206 14.70 32.70 -15.93
C ASP A 206 14.44 31.21 -16.22
N VAL A 207 14.58 30.85 -17.49
CA VAL A 207 14.37 29.51 -18.05
C VAL A 207 15.17 28.42 -17.33
N ASN A 208 16.19 28.77 -16.56
CA ASN A 208 17.00 27.83 -15.79
C ASN A 208 16.27 27.26 -14.56
N GLU A 209 15.30 27.98 -13.98
CA GLU A 209 14.56 27.51 -12.79
C GLU A 209 13.48 26.48 -13.12
N PHE A 210 13.03 26.41 -14.38
CA PHE A 210 11.95 25.52 -14.83
C PHE A 210 12.45 24.21 -15.49
N ASN A 211 13.74 24.07 -15.70
CA ASN A 211 14.30 23.02 -16.56
C ASN A 211 14.97 21.89 -15.76
N ASP A 212 14.20 21.22 -14.92
CA ASP A 212 14.60 19.91 -14.41
C ASP A 212 14.82 18.89 -15.54
N ILE A 213 14.34 19.15 -16.77
CA ILE A 213 14.64 18.32 -17.94
C ILE A 213 16.15 18.22 -18.24
N HIS A 214 16.94 19.24 -17.86
CA HIS A 214 18.40 19.20 -18.01
C HIS A 214 19.02 18.04 -17.22
N VAL A 215 18.37 17.60 -16.13
CA VAL A 215 18.82 16.43 -15.36
C VAL A 215 18.92 15.18 -16.23
N LEU A 216 18.02 15.02 -17.20
CA LEU A 216 18.06 13.86 -18.10
C LEU A 216 19.28 13.93 -19.02
N ASP A 217 19.58 15.12 -19.55
CA ASP A 217 20.74 15.31 -20.44
C ASP A 217 22.06 15.14 -19.67
N ASP A 218 22.16 15.73 -18.48
CA ASP A 218 23.33 15.67 -17.60
C ASP A 218 23.65 14.22 -17.21
N LEU A 219 22.60 13.44 -16.90
CA LEU A 219 22.70 12.02 -16.59
C LEU A 219 22.76 11.12 -17.82
N LYS A 220 22.72 11.68 -19.04
CA LYS A 220 22.70 10.95 -20.32
C LYS A 220 21.56 9.95 -20.43
N ILE A 221 20.43 10.25 -19.80
CA ILE A 221 19.18 9.52 -19.88
C ILE A 221 18.36 10.06 -21.06
N PRO A 222 17.78 9.21 -21.92
CA PRO A 222 16.91 9.67 -22.99
C PRO A 222 15.70 10.43 -22.48
N ARG A 223 15.44 11.60 -23.07
CA ARG A 223 14.18 12.33 -22.86
C ARG A 223 12.98 11.47 -23.27
N ILE A 224 13.04 10.90 -24.47
CA ILE A 224 11.98 10.05 -25.02
C ILE A 224 12.12 8.61 -24.50
N ARG A 225 11.07 8.12 -23.84
CA ARG A 225 10.91 6.71 -23.47
C ARG A 225 10.22 5.94 -24.60
N ASN A 226 10.41 4.62 -24.63
CA ASN A 226 9.64 3.74 -25.48
C ASN A 226 8.60 2.94 -24.67
N SER A 227 7.52 2.53 -25.31
CA SER A 227 6.48 1.65 -24.77
C SER A 227 6.01 0.77 -25.90
N SER A 228 5.98 -0.54 -25.67
CA SER A 228 5.35 -1.50 -26.59
C SER A 228 3.83 -1.37 -26.60
N ASP A 229 3.25 -0.87 -25.50
CA ASP A 229 1.83 -0.53 -25.44
C ASP A 229 1.61 0.81 -26.15
N THR A 230 0.71 0.85 -27.13
CA THR A 230 0.40 2.04 -27.93
C THR A 230 -0.91 2.71 -27.52
N VAL A 231 -1.59 2.23 -26.48
CA VAL A 231 -2.88 2.76 -26.04
C VAL A 231 -2.70 3.81 -24.98
N VAL A 232 -3.52 4.85 -25.07
CA VAL A 232 -3.67 5.87 -24.02
C VAL A 232 -5.09 5.82 -23.45
N ASN A 233 -5.23 5.47 -22.17
CA ASN A 233 -6.52 5.48 -21.46
C ASN A 233 -6.70 6.77 -20.61
N THR A 234 -7.84 6.88 -19.92
CA THR A 234 -8.15 8.10 -19.15
C THR A 234 -7.18 8.25 -17.99
N TYR A 235 -6.90 7.18 -17.26
CA TYR A 235 -5.90 7.19 -16.20
C TYR A 235 -4.48 7.49 -16.71
N GLY A 236 -4.12 7.01 -17.90
CA GLY A 236 -2.86 7.32 -18.57
C GLY A 236 -2.65 8.81 -18.81
N ARG A 237 -3.67 9.51 -19.33
CA ARG A 237 -3.61 10.97 -19.50
C ARG A 237 -3.43 11.69 -18.17
N LYS A 238 -4.16 11.26 -17.14
CA LYS A 238 -4.02 11.82 -15.78
C LYS A 238 -2.64 11.54 -15.19
N LEU A 239 -2.07 10.36 -15.43
CA LEU A 239 -0.73 9.99 -14.96
C LEU A 239 0.36 10.85 -15.59
N ILE A 240 0.26 11.07 -16.91
CA ILE A 240 1.18 11.97 -17.61
C ILE A 240 1.08 13.39 -17.06
N GLN A 241 -0.14 13.90 -16.84
CA GLN A 241 -0.30 15.23 -16.26
C GLN A 241 0.26 15.32 -14.83
N PHE A 242 0.01 14.29 -14.01
CA PHE A 242 0.59 14.19 -12.67
C PHE A 242 2.12 14.23 -12.73
N CYS A 243 2.74 13.47 -13.64
CA CYS A 243 4.19 13.47 -13.80
C CYS A 243 4.74 14.86 -14.19
N LYS A 244 4.11 15.51 -15.17
CA LYS A 244 4.49 16.86 -15.62
C LYS A 244 4.39 17.89 -14.49
N ASN A 245 3.27 17.89 -13.76
CA ASN A 245 3.01 18.84 -12.68
C ASN A 245 3.97 18.69 -11.50
N ASN A 246 4.46 17.47 -11.27
CA ASN A 246 5.21 17.10 -10.08
C ASN A 246 6.69 16.78 -10.38
N ASN A 247 7.15 17.08 -11.60
CA ASN A 247 8.50 16.77 -12.08
C ASN A 247 8.93 15.31 -11.78
N MET A 248 8.04 14.38 -12.10
CA MET A 248 8.29 12.95 -11.97
C MET A 248 8.53 12.32 -13.33
N TYR A 249 9.44 11.35 -13.36
CA TYR A 249 9.88 10.66 -14.55
C TYR A 249 9.51 9.18 -14.49
N ILE A 250 8.85 8.69 -15.54
CA ILE A 250 8.61 7.28 -15.78
C ILE A 250 9.94 6.61 -16.15
N LEU A 251 10.30 5.54 -15.44
CA LEU A 251 11.52 4.77 -15.73
C LEU A 251 11.30 3.73 -16.83
N ASN A 252 10.08 3.19 -16.94
CA ASN A 252 9.72 2.19 -17.94
C ASN A 252 10.07 2.67 -19.35
N GLY A 253 10.81 1.83 -20.09
CA GLY A 253 11.25 2.13 -21.44
C GLY A 253 12.34 3.20 -21.58
N ARG A 254 12.79 3.80 -20.48
CA ARG A 254 13.72 4.94 -20.47
C ARG A 254 15.12 4.56 -20.00
N VAL A 255 15.23 3.75 -18.95
CA VAL A 255 16.51 3.43 -18.29
C VAL A 255 16.76 1.93 -18.23
N GLY A 256 18.01 1.56 -17.94
CA GLY A 256 18.40 0.16 -17.75
C GLY A 256 18.18 -0.74 -18.96
N LYS A 257 18.00 -2.04 -18.70
CA LYS A 257 17.73 -3.06 -19.72
C LYS A 257 16.38 -2.89 -20.42
N ASP A 258 15.41 -2.22 -19.81
CA ASP A 258 14.13 -1.93 -20.45
C ASP A 258 14.18 -0.71 -21.38
N ARG A 259 15.29 0.06 -21.37
CA ARG A 259 15.49 1.22 -22.26
C ARG A 259 15.27 0.86 -23.73
N VAL A 260 14.50 1.69 -24.44
CA VAL A 260 14.07 1.48 -25.84
C VAL A 260 13.12 0.28 -26.03
N LEU A 261 13.00 -0.62 -25.07
CA LEU A 261 12.07 -1.76 -25.16
C LEU A 261 10.68 -1.34 -24.71
N GLY A 262 10.55 -0.86 -23.47
CA GLY A 262 9.27 -0.51 -22.86
C GLY A 262 8.33 -1.71 -22.79
N LYS A 263 8.81 -2.81 -22.22
CA LYS A 263 8.13 -4.12 -22.23
C LYS A 263 6.75 -4.06 -21.57
N PRO A 264 5.78 -4.87 -22.02
CA PRO A 264 4.49 -4.97 -21.37
C PRO A 264 4.65 -5.53 -19.95
N THR A 265 3.95 -4.94 -19.01
CA THR A 265 3.97 -5.36 -17.60
C THR A 265 2.77 -6.22 -17.24
N SER A 266 1.72 -6.23 -18.06
CA SER A 266 0.54 -7.06 -17.85
C SER A 266 0.08 -7.74 -19.14
N ARG A 267 -0.25 -9.04 -19.03
CA ARG A 267 -0.78 -9.91 -20.09
C ARG A 267 0.01 -9.90 -21.40
N SER A 268 1.30 -9.57 -21.35
CA SER A 268 2.14 -9.38 -22.54
C SER A 268 1.61 -8.34 -23.54
N ILE A 269 0.74 -7.43 -23.11
CA ILE A 269 0.09 -6.44 -23.99
C ILE A 269 0.24 -5.04 -23.40
N SER A 270 -0.16 -4.85 -22.15
CA SER A 270 -0.30 -3.52 -21.57
C SER A 270 0.87 -3.16 -20.66
N VAL A 271 1.26 -1.89 -20.68
CA VAL A 271 2.15 -1.29 -19.68
C VAL A 271 1.25 -0.52 -18.71
N VAL A 272 1.11 -1.06 -17.50
CA VAL A 272 0.23 -0.50 -16.44
C VAL A 272 0.92 -0.42 -15.10
N ASP A 273 2.00 -1.19 -14.92
CA ASP A 273 2.84 -1.17 -13.75
C ASP A 273 4.03 -0.23 -14.03
N TYR A 274 4.22 0.78 -13.18
CA TYR A 274 5.29 1.77 -13.39
C TYR A 274 6.19 1.87 -12.18
N ILE A 275 7.42 2.32 -12.44
CA ILE A 275 8.24 3.01 -11.45
C ILE A 275 8.40 4.45 -11.92
N LEU A 276 7.95 5.38 -11.08
CA LEU A 276 8.10 6.82 -11.24
C LEU A 276 9.11 7.32 -10.22
N CYS A 277 9.90 8.33 -10.57
CA CYS A 277 10.77 8.99 -9.59
C CYS A 277 10.91 10.49 -9.80
N THR A 278 11.21 11.22 -8.74
CA THR A 278 11.59 12.64 -8.84
C THR A 278 12.96 12.81 -9.48
N ALA A 279 13.25 14.01 -10.02
CA ALA A 279 14.54 14.32 -10.63
C ALA A 279 15.73 14.04 -9.70
N ASN A 280 15.63 14.42 -8.41
CA ASN A 280 16.74 14.36 -7.45
C ASN A 280 17.30 12.95 -7.24
N ILE A 281 16.49 11.91 -7.44
CA ILE A 281 16.91 10.52 -7.23
C ILE A 281 17.29 9.79 -8.52
N LEU A 282 17.10 10.41 -9.70
CA LEU A 282 17.46 9.80 -10.99
C LEU A 282 18.94 9.43 -11.07
N CYS A 283 19.82 10.25 -10.49
CA CYS A 283 21.27 9.99 -10.49
C CYS A 283 21.67 8.70 -9.76
N LYS A 284 20.76 8.13 -8.95
CA LYS A 284 20.98 6.86 -8.25
C LYS A 284 20.40 5.66 -8.99
N VAL A 285 19.63 5.85 -10.06
CA VAL A 285 19.07 4.76 -10.86
C VAL A 285 20.16 4.14 -11.73
N ASP A 286 20.47 2.87 -11.48
CA ASP A 286 21.51 2.12 -12.18
C ASP A 286 20.94 1.26 -13.31
N ASP A 287 19.95 0.44 -12.98
CA ASP A 287 19.30 -0.47 -13.91
C ASP A 287 17.80 -0.58 -13.61
N PHE A 288 17.04 -0.89 -14.64
CA PHE A 288 15.61 -1.16 -14.57
C PHE A 288 15.27 -2.23 -15.60
N GLU A 289 14.57 -3.26 -15.15
CA GLU A 289 14.10 -4.34 -16.01
C GLU A 289 12.67 -4.76 -15.67
N VAL A 290 11.88 -5.01 -16.71
CA VAL A 290 10.66 -5.81 -16.60
C VAL A 290 11.06 -7.26 -16.79
N SER A 291 10.95 -8.04 -15.71
CA SER A 291 11.24 -9.47 -15.71
C SER A 291 10.23 -10.25 -16.55
N ASP A 292 10.62 -11.44 -17.00
CA ASP A 292 9.69 -12.33 -17.69
C ASP A 292 8.54 -12.72 -16.76
N PHE A 293 7.35 -12.87 -17.37
CA PHE A 293 6.15 -13.28 -16.64
C PHE A 293 6.36 -14.62 -15.95
N CYS A 294 5.94 -14.71 -14.69
CA CYS A 294 6.06 -15.92 -13.89
C CYS A 294 4.75 -16.19 -13.15
N ASN A 295 4.11 -17.31 -13.51
CA ASN A 295 2.87 -17.78 -12.88
C ASN A 295 2.98 -18.03 -11.36
N LEU A 296 4.20 -18.10 -10.81
CA LEU A 296 4.41 -18.21 -9.36
C LEU A 296 4.22 -16.88 -8.64
N PHE A 297 4.41 -15.75 -9.33
CA PHE A 297 4.38 -14.41 -8.74
C PHE A 297 3.09 -13.66 -9.06
N SER A 298 2.48 -13.93 -10.21
CA SER A 298 1.23 -13.29 -10.62
C SER A 298 0.48 -14.15 -11.63
N ASP A 299 -0.82 -13.90 -11.74
CA ASP A 299 -1.67 -14.43 -12.80
C ASP A 299 -1.55 -13.64 -14.11
N ILE A 300 -1.26 -12.33 -14.02
CA ILE A 300 -1.25 -11.46 -15.20
C ILE A 300 -0.10 -10.44 -15.26
N HIS A 301 0.63 -10.18 -14.17
CA HIS A 301 1.66 -9.14 -14.10
C HIS A 301 3.10 -9.69 -14.11
N SER A 302 3.98 -8.95 -14.76
CA SER A 302 5.43 -9.16 -14.76
C SER A 302 6.10 -8.33 -13.66
N PRO A 303 7.07 -8.88 -12.91
CA PRO A 303 7.79 -8.12 -11.88
C PRO A 303 8.60 -6.96 -12.47
N LEU A 304 8.58 -5.82 -11.78
CA LEU A 304 9.48 -4.69 -12.03
C LEU A 304 10.69 -4.80 -11.10
N CYS A 305 11.89 -4.68 -11.66
CA CYS A 305 13.14 -4.74 -10.90
C CYS A 305 13.94 -3.46 -11.10
N LEU A 306 14.20 -2.75 -10.00
CA LEU A 306 14.98 -1.52 -9.96
C LEU A 306 16.29 -1.77 -9.20
N SER A 307 17.40 -1.36 -9.79
CA SER A 307 18.71 -1.33 -9.15
C SER A 307 19.13 0.10 -8.89
N LEU A 308 19.60 0.37 -7.67
CA LEU A 308 20.08 1.68 -7.25
C LEU A 308 21.56 1.62 -6.87
N THR A 309 22.31 2.64 -7.27
CA THR A 309 23.73 2.77 -6.94
C THR A 309 23.91 3.43 -5.58
N VAL A 310 24.67 2.75 -4.71
CA VAL A 310 25.06 3.22 -3.37
C VAL A 310 26.37 4.03 -3.40
N ASN A 311 27.19 3.83 -4.43
CA ASN A 311 28.49 4.49 -4.53
C ASN A 311 28.33 5.97 -4.86
N GLY A 312 29.17 6.80 -4.23
CA GLY A 312 29.26 8.21 -4.57
C GLY A 312 29.56 8.37 -6.06
N CYS A 313 28.78 9.21 -6.73
CA CYS A 313 29.21 9.88 -7.94
C CYS A 313 30.45 10.72 -7.60
N ASN A 314 31.64 10.13 -7.63
CA ASN A 314 32.89 10.86 -7.43
C ASN A 314 33.61 10.97 -8.78
N ALA A 315 33.45 12.11 -9.46
CA ALA A 315 34.62 12.81 -9.98
C ALA A 315 34.96 13.86 -8.92
N THR A 316 35.61 13.48 -7.83
CA THR A 316 37.06 13.69 -7.70
C THR A 316 37.60 12.85 -6.52
N GLN A 317 38.86 12.43 -6.65
CA GLN A 317 39.58 11.68 -5.62
C GLN A 317 39.73 12.52 -4.35
N GLY A 318 39.22 12.02 -3.23
CA GLY A 318 39.38 12.63 -1.91
C GLY A 318 38.89 11.68 -0.82
N GLU A 319 39.86 11.14 -0.08
CA GLU A 319 39.83 10.39 1.19
C GLU A 319 38.60 9.56 1.59
N SER A 320 38.84 8.25 1.72
CA SER A 320 37.88 7.26 2.21
C SER A 320 37.72 7.36 3.72
N GLU A 321 36.59 7.89 4.19
CA GLU A 321 36.15 7.62 5.56
C GLU A 321 35.50 6.23 5.63
N VAL A 322 36.14 5.35 6.41
CA VAL A 322 35.63 4.02 6.73
C VAL A 322 34.50 4.17 7.75
N ILE A 323 33.25 4.13 7.30
CA ILE A 323 32.08 4.09 8.19
C ILE A 323 31.99 2.69 8.79
N ASN A 324 32.36 2.60 10.06
CA ASN A 324 32.39 1.36 10.84
C ASN A 324 31.19 1.36 11.79
N ASP A 325 29.98 1.17 11.26
CA ASP A 325 28.76 1.24 12.07
C ASP A 325 28.10 -0.15 12.25
N LYS A 326 28.20 -0.66 13.48
CA LYS A 326 27.82 -2.05 13.87
C LYS A 326 26.31 -2.28 13.98
N ASN A 327 25.47 -1.33 13.58
CA ASN A 327 24.01 -1.42 13.77
C ASN A 327 23.18 -1.43 12.47
N VAL A 328 23.80 -1.49 11.29
CA VAL A 328 23.05 -1.68 10.05
C VAL A 328 22.78 -3.18 9.86
N HIS A 329 21.54 -3.63 10.10
CA HIS A 329 21.08 -4.94 9.63
C HIS A 329 20.91 -4.91 8.10
N ILE A 330 22.03 -5.03 7.39
CA ILE A 330 22.09 -5.19 5.95
C ILE A 330 21.60 -6.61 5.63
N GLY A 331 20.38 -6.73 5.11
CA GLY A 331 19.93 -7.95 4.44
C GLY A 331 20.72 -8.14 3.15
N LYS A 332 21.92 -8.72 3.24
CA LYS A 332 22.71 -9.11 2.05
C LYS A 332 22.03 -10.31 1.38
N TRP A 333 21.68 -10.15 0.10
CA TRP A 333 21.26 -11.25 -0.74
C TRP A 333 22.36 -12.31 -0.78
N LYS A 334 22.03 -13.55 -0.38
CA LYS A 334 22.95 -14.68 -0.43
C LYS A 334 22.59 -15.54 -1.63
N HIS A 335 23.44 -15.51 -2.65
CA HIS A 335 23.26 -16.27 -3.89
C HIS A 335 23.04 -17.78 -3.63
N GLU A 336 23.64 -18.31 -2.56
CA GLU A 336 23.49 -19.70 -2.09
C GLU A 336 22.03 -20.08 -1.77
N LYS A 337 21.24 -19.14 -1.23
CA LYS A 337 19.84 -19.39 -0.84
C LYS A 337 18.88 -19.46 -2.03
N THR A 338 19.28 -18.90 -3.17
CA THR A 338 18.56 -19.05 -4.44
C THR A 338 18.59 -20.50 -4.92
N ILE A 339 19.69 -21.21 -4.68
CA ILE A 339 19.87 -22.60 -5.09
C ILE A 339 19.07 -23.54 -4.17
N GLU A 340 19.00 -23.23 -2.88
CA GLU A 340 18.16 -23.97 -1.91
C GLU A 340 16.67 -23.85 -2.23
N TYR A 341 16.21 -22.67 -2.64
CA TYR A 341 14.83 -22.43 -3.04
C TYR A 341 14.44 -23.22 -4.31
N LYS A 342 15.33 -23.29 -5.30
CA LYS A 342 15.13 -24.06 -6.54
C LYS A 342 15.19 -25.59 -6.36
N LYS A 343 15.55 -26.08 -5.17
CA LYS A 343 15.60 -27.52 -4.87
C LYS A 343 14.42 -28.01 -4.03
N GLN A 344 13.63 -27.10 -3.45
CA GLN A 344 12.47 -27.44 -2.60
C GLN A 344 11.13 -27.36 -3.34
N HIS A 345 11.16 -26.93 -4.60
CA HIS A 345 10.05 -26.87 -5.56
C HIS A 345 10.62 -27.16 -6.95
#